data_AF-A0A1H2PWL5-F1
#
_entry.id   AF-A0A1H2PWL5-F1
#
_cell.length_a   1.000
_cell.length_b   1.000
_cell.length_c   1.000
_cell.angle_alpha   90.00
_cell.angle_beta   90.00
_cell.angle_gamma   90.00
#
_symmetry.space_group_name_H-M   'P 1'
#
loop_
_entity.id
_entity.type
_entity.pdbx_description
1 polymer ?
#
loop_
_entity_poly.entity_id
_entity_poly.type
_entity_poly.pdbx_seq_one_letter_code
_entity_poly.pdbx_strand_id
1 'polypeptide(L)'
;MDELQQLVNKFVSDRDWDQFHAPVHLAKSIVIESAELLECFQWDNDHFDYQHVKEELADVMIYCLQMCDKIGVRADDIIKMKMKISW
;
A
#
# COMPACT_ATOMS: atom_id res chain seq x y z
N MET A 1 10.47 -0.08 -9.91
CA MET A 1 9.56 0.82 -9.18
C MET A 1 8.68 1.58 -10.15
N ASP A 2 9.24 2.20 -11.19
CA ASP A 2 8.46 2.96 -12.17
C ASP A 2 7.41 2.10 -12.90
N GLU A 3 7.77 0.90 -13.36
CA GLU A 3 6.81 -0.01 -14.01
C GLU A 3 5.67 -0.46 -13.09
N LEU A 4 5.97 -0.72 -11.80
CA LEU A 4 4.96 -1.12 -10.82
C LEU A 4 4.02 0.02 -10.47
N GLN A 5 4.56 1.23 -10.25
CA GLN A 5 3.78 2.44 -10.01
C GLN A 5 2.84 2.72 -11.20
N GLN A 6 3.34 2.58 -12.43
CA GLN A 6 2.53 2.72 -13.64
C GLN A 6 1.41 1.68 -13.73
N LEU A 7 1.69 0.42 -13.38
CA LEU A 7 0.70 -0.64 -13.37
C LEU A 7 -0.42 -0.34 -12.36
N VAL A 8 -0.07 0.09 -11.15
CA VAL A 8 -1.04 0.46 -10.10
C VAL A 8 -1.86 1.68 -10.53
N ASN A 9 -1.22 2.73 -11.06
CA ASN A 9 -1.92 3.92 -11.53
C ASN A 9 -2.89 3.58 -12.67
N LYS A 10 -2.49 2.71 -13.60
CA LYS A 10 -3.36 2.23 -14.67
C LYS A 10 -4.56 1.46 -14.13
N PHE A 11 -4.32 0.54 -13.19
CA PHE A 11 -5.37 -0.26 -12.55
C PHE A 11 -6.41 0.61 -11.81
N VAL A 12 -5.96 1.70 -11.20
CA VAL A 12 -6.81 2.68 -10.50
C VAL A 12 -7.60 3.56 -11.48
N SER A 13 -6.92 4.08 -12.50
CA SER A 13 -7.52 4.94 -13.52
C SER A 13 -8.59 4.19 -14.33
N ASP A 14 -8.32 2.92 -14.69
CA ASP A 14 -9.26 2.07 -15.44
C ASP A 14 -10.57 1.79 -14.64
N ARG A 15 -10.62 2.07 -13.33
CA ARG A 15 -11.80 1.91 -12.46
C ARG A 15 -12.52 3.22 -12.11
N ASP A 16 -12.06 4.36 -12.62
CA ASP A 16 -12.60 5.70 -12.31
C ASP A 16 -12.67 5.99 -10.79
N TRP A 17 -11.73 5.41 -10.05
CA TRP A 17 -11.66 5.53 -8.58
C TRP A 17 -11.04 6.85 -8.10
N ASP A 18 -10.52 7.68 -9.01
CA ASP A 18 -9.88 8.96 -8.68
C ASP A 18 -10.78 9.91 -7.87
N GLN A 19 -12.10 9.79 -8.02
CA GLN A 19 -13.09 10.54 -7.24
C GLN A 19 -13.08 10.21 -5.75
N PHE A 20 -12.61 9.02 -5.35
CA PHE A 20 -12.54 8.57 -3.96
C PHE A 20 -11.14 8.72 -3.34
N HIS A 21 -10.12 9.01 -4.14
CA HIS A 21 -8.71 9.05 -3.72
C HIS A 21 -8.27 10.39 -3.09
N ALA A 22 -9.08 11.02 -2.23
CA ALA A 22 -8.52 12.07 -1.37
C ALA A 22 -7.44 11.47 -0.45
N PRO A 23 -6.34 12.17 -0.12
CA PRO A 23 -5.28 11.63 0.73
C PRO A 23 -5.82 11.05 2.06
N VAL A 24 -6.85 11.68 2.64
CA VAL A 24 -7.50 11.19 3.86
C VAL A 24 -8.19 9.82 3.69
N HIS A 25 -8.70 9.49 2.50
CA HIS A 25 -9.32 8.20 2.23
C HIS A 25 -8.26 7.12 2.03
N LEU A 26 -7.20 7.43 1.27
CA LEU A 26 -6.06 6.52 1.10
C LEU A 26 -5.39 6.19 2.44
N ALA A 27 -5.22 7.17 3.34
CA ALA A 27 -4.70 6.92 4.68
C ALA A 27 -5.59 5.97 5.49
N LYS A 28 -6.91 6.06 5.35
CA LYS A 28 -7.85 5.13 6.00
C LYS A 28 -7.72 3.74 5.40
N SER A 29 -7.69 3.61 4.07
CA SER A 29 -7.50 2.32 3.39
C SER A 29 -6.22 1.64 3.84
N ILE A 30 -5.09 2.36 3.89
CA ILE A 30 -3.82 1.81 4.40
C ILE A 30 -3.98 1.19 5.79
N VAL A 31 -4.69 1.87 6.71
CA VAL A 31 -4.92 1.37 8.07
C VAL A 31 -5.85 0.15 8.08
N ILE A 32 -6.88 0.14 7.23
CA ILE A 32 -7.81 -1.00 7.09
C ILE A 32 -7.04 -2.23 6.62
N GLU A 33 -6.32 -2.16 5.50
CA GLU A 33 -5.58 -3.33 4.99
C GLU A 33 -4.42 -3.73 5.92
N SER A 34 -3.84 -2.77 6.66
CA SER A 34 -2.84 -3.12 7.69
C SER A 34 -3.47 -3.92 8.84
N ALA A 35 -4.76 -3.70 9.13
CA ALA A 35 -5.49 -4.47 10.12
C ALA A 35 -5.87 -5.86 9.60
N GLU A 36 -6.24 -5.99 8.32
CA GLU A 36 -6.48 -7.29 7.66
C GLU A 36 -5.18 -8.12 7.60
N LEU A 37 -4.05 -7.47 7.28
CA LEU A 37 -2.73 -8.09 7.38
C LEU A 37 -2.42 -8.56 8.81
N LEU A 38 -2.79 -7.78 9.83
CA LEU A 38 -2.62 -8.18 11.22
C LEU A 38 -3.53 -9.36 11.59
N GLU A 39 -4.76 -9.39 11.07
CA GLU A 39 -5.73 -10.45 11.32
C GLU A 39 -5.21 -11.83 10.88
N CYS A 40 -4.39 -11.88 9.82
CA CYS A 40 -3.70 -13.10 9.39
C CYS A 40 -2.93 -13.82 10.51
N PHE A 41 -2.51 -13.08 11.55
CA PHE A 41 -1.73 -13.58 12.68
C PHE A 41 -2.50 -13.52 14.01
N GLN A 42 -3.79 -13.17 14.01
CA GLN A 42 -4.56 -12.90 15.24
C GLN A 42 -4.63 -14.11 16.19
N TRP A 43 -4.72 -15.31 15.63
CA TRP A 43 -5.01 -16.54 16.40
C TRP A 43 -3.84 -17.52 16.47
N ASP A 44 -2.90 -17.46 15.53
CA ASP A 44 -1.72 -18.32 15.47
C ASP A 44 -0.55 -17.57 14.81
N ASN A 45 0.61 -17.58 15.46
CA ASN A 45 1.82 -16.93 14.96
C ASN A 45 2.66 -17.84 14.06
N ASP A 46 2.45 -19.15 14.14
CA ASP A 46 3.30 -20.17 13.52
C ASP A 46 2.58 -20.88 12.35
N HIS A 47 1.24 -20.98 12.40
CA HIS A 47 0.42 -21.59 11.33
C HIS A 47 -0.63 -20.62 10.78
N PHE A 48 -0.17 -19.73 9.89
CA PHE A 48 -1.03 -18.76 9.20
C PHE A 48 -1.12 -19.07 7.69
N ASP A 49 -2.17 -18.56 7.06
CA ASP A 49 -2.33 -18.66 5.60
C ASP A 49 -1.37 -17.70 4.89
N TYR A 50 -0.26 -18.25 4.41
CA TYR A 50 0.75 -17.49 3.69
C TYR A 50 0.25 -16.86 2.38
N GLN A 51 -0.79 -17.44 1.76
CA GLN A 51 -1.39 -16.83 0.59
C GLN A 51 -2.14 -15.56 0.98
N HIS A 52 -2.94 -15.63 2.04
CA HIS A 52 -3.69 -14.48 2.55
C HIS A 52 -2.75 -13.34 3.02
N VAL A 53 -1.67 -13.67 3.74
CA VAL A 53 -0.64 -12.67 4.12
C VAL A 53 -0.08 -11.91 2.92
N LYS A 54 0.16 -12.59 1.79
CA LYS A 54 0.67 -11.91 0.58
C LYS A 54 -0.37 -11.00 -0.07
N GLU A 55 -1.65 -11.38 0.00
CA GLU A 55 -2.76 -10.59 -0.52
C GLU A 55 -2.89 -9.29 0.29
N GLU A 56 -3.01 -9.40 1.61
CA GLU A 56 -3.15 -8.23 2.48
C GLU A 56 -1.91 -7.33 2.48
N LEU A 57 -0.71 -7.92 2.44
CA LEU A 57 0.52 -7.14 2.29
C LEU A 57 0.56 -6.40 0.94
N ALA A 58 0.09 -7.02 -0.14
CA ALA A 58 0.02 -6.37 -1.44
C ALA A 58 -0.96 -5.20 -1.40
N ASP A 59 -2.12 -5.35 -0.75
CA ASP A 59 -3.11 -4.29 -0.65
C ASP A 59 -2.59 -3.07 0.15
N VAL A 60 -1.91 -3.30 1.27
CA VAL A 60 -1.19 -2.22 2.00
C VAL A 60 -0.21 -1.49 1.08
N MET A 61 0.61 -2.22 0.31
CA MET A 61 1.60 -1.64 -0.59
C MET A 61 0.93 -0.88 -1.74
N ILE A 62 -0.14 -1.40 -2.32
CA ILE A 62 -0.90 -0.76 -3.41
C ILE A 62 -1.43 0.59 -2.94
N TYR A 63 -2.09 0.66 -1.78
CA TYR A 63 -2.58 1.94 -1.26
C TYR A 63 -1.46 2.92 -0.89
N CYS A 64 -0.30 2.42 -0.41
CA CYS A 64 0.87 3.27 -0.20
C CYS A 64 1.41 3.86 -1.52
N LEU A 65 1.44 3.08 -2.60
CA LEU A 65 1.83 3.57 -3.93
C LEU A 65 0.83 4.59 -4.46
N GLN A 66 -0.47 4.34 -4.31
CA GLN A 66 -1.53 5.29 -4.66
C GLN A 66 -1.42 6.60 -3.85
N MET A 67 -1.09 6.51 -2.56
CA MET A 67 -0.80 7.68 -1.73
C MET A 67 0.38 8.48 -2.29
N CYS A 68 1.47 7.81 -2.65
CA CYS A 68 2.64 8.45 -3.25
C CYS A 68 2.27 9.22 -4.52
N ASP A 69 1.51 8.57 -5.41
CA ASP A 69 0.99 9.20 -6.63
C ASP A 69 0.12 10.43 -6.31
N LYS A 70 -0.82 10.29 -5.35
CA LYS A 70 -1.75 11.34 -4.98
C LYS A 70 -1.07 12.58 -4.39
N ILE A 71 0.01 12.40 -3.63
CA ILE A 71 0.77 13.51 -3.04
C ILE A 71 1.97 13.95 -3.91
N GLY A 72 2.14 13.34 -5.09
CA GLY A 72 3.15 13.73 -6.07
C GLY A 72 4.59 13.40 -5.66
N VAL A 73 4.81 12.28 -4.97
CA VAL A 73 6.15 11.82 -4.57
C VAL A 73 6.46 10.44 -5.13
N ARG A 74 7.74 10.14 -5.29
CA ARG A 74 8.20 8.80 -5.68
C ARG A 74 8.49 7.97 -4.44
N ALA A 75 7.92 6.76 -4.39
CA ALA A 75 8.09 5.85 -3.25
C ALA A 75 9.56 5.54 -2.96
N ASP A 76 10.37 5.30 -4.00
CA ASP A 76 11.78 4.98 -3.81
C ASP A 76 12.59 6.16 -3.27
N ASP A 77 12.27 7.39 -3.68
CA ASP A 77 12.95 8.58 -3.19
C ASP A 77 12.66 8.84 -1.70
N ILE A 78 11.39 8.75 -1.28
CA ILE A 78 11.02 8.96 0.13
C ILE A 78 11.58 7.87 1.05
N ILE A 79 11.63 6.62 0.58
CA ILE A 79 12.23 5.50 1.32
C ILE A 79 13.74 5.72 1.44
N LYS A 80 14.44 6.00 0.33
CA LYS A 80 15.89 6.28 0.34
C LYS A 80 16.24 7.48 1.22
N MET A 81 15.42 8.52 1.20
CA MET A 81 15.58 9.69 2.08
C MET A 81 15.47 9.28 3.55
N LYS A 82 14.44 8.51 3.92
CA LYS A 82 14.25 8.03 5.29
C LYS A 82 15.37 7.12 5.76
N MET A 83 15.84 6.21 4.91
CA MET A 83 16.97 5.32 5.22
C MET A 83 18.28 6.09 5.48
N LYS A 84 18.50 7.25 4.87
CA LYS A 84 19.68 8.09 5.15
C LYS A 84 19.59 8.83 6.48
N ILE A 85 18.38 9.10 6.97
CA ILE A 85 18.12 9.84 8.21
C ILE A 85 17.96 8.90 9.41
N SER A 86 17.51 7.67 9.18
CA SER A 86 17.13 6.73 10.24
C SER A 86 17.67 5.35 9.94
N TRP A 87 18.97 5.20 10.18
CA TRP A 87 19.67 3.99 10.64
C TRP A 87 20.85 4.47 11.48
#